data_AF-A0A7X6VAF1-F1
#
_entry.id   AF-A0A7X6VAF1-F1
#
_cell.length_a   1.000
_cell.length_b   1.000
_cell.length_c   1.000
_cell.angle_alpha   90.00
_cell.angle_beta   90.00
_cell.angle_gamma   90.00
#
_symmetry.space_group_name_H-M   'P 1'
#
loop_
_entity.id
_entity.type
_entity.pdbx_description
1 polymer ?
#
loop_
_entity_poly.entity_id
_entity_poly.type
_entity_poly.pdbx_seq_one_letter_code
_entity_poly.pdbx_strand_id
1 'polypeptide(L)'
;MMKKLISVILSTLICMALFAGTAFAEIDVNNDVDEMATALNRLNILQGGSGGDYMLDSQLERSQAITLIIRMLGKERFVQQNAD
;
A
#
# COMPACT_ATOMS: atom_id res chain seq x y z
N MET A 1 51.81 -3.13 13.43
CA MET A 1 50.55 -3.05 14.21
C MET A 1 49.42 -2.35 13.44
N MET A 2 49.67 -1.21 12.77
CA MET A 2 48.64 -0.46 12.03
C MET A 2 47.87 -1.26 10.96
N LYS A 3 48.52 -2.15 10.21
CA LYS A 3 47.86 -3.00 9.20
C LYS A 3 46.81 -3.95 9.81
N LYS A 4 47.04 -4.43 11.04
CA LYS A 4 46.10 -5.30 11.77
C LYS A 4 44.91 -4.49 12.29
N LEU A 5 45.14 -3.26 12.76
CA LEU A 5 44.09 -2.33 13.18
C LEU A 5 43.17 -1.95 12.02
N ILE A 6 43.73 -1.62 10.86
CA ILE A 6 42.97 -1.30 9.64
C ILE A 6 42.10 -2.48 9.21
N SER A 7 42.63 -3.71 9.26
CA SER A 7 41.88 -4.91 8.92
C SER A 7 40.71 -5.19 9.89
N VAL A 8 40.89 -4.92 11.18
CA VAL A 8 39.83 -5.09 12.18
C VAL A 8 38.73 -4.05 11.97
N ILE A 9 39.09 -2.79 11.76
CA ILE A 9 38.12 -1.71 11.50
C ILE A 9 37.31 -1.99 10.23
N LEU A 10 37.97 -2.44 9.17
CA LEU A 10 37.31 -2.79 7.91
C LEU A 10 36.34 -3.97 8.09
N SER A 11 36.75 -5.01 8.83
CA SER A 11 35.88 -6.15 9.12
C SER A 11 34.65 -5.75 9.93
N THR A 12 34.81 -4.88 10.93
CA THR A 12 33.70 -4.40 11.76
C THR A 12 32.72 -3.55 10.94
N LEU A 13 33.23 -2.68 10.05
CA LEU A 13 32.40 -1.89 9.14
C LEU A 13 31.58 -2.76 8.18
N ILE A 14 32.20 -3.80 7.62
CA ILE A 14 31.51 -4.75 6.73
C ILE A 14 30.42 -5.51 7.49
N CYS A 15 30.72 -6.02 8.69
CA CYS A 15 29.72 -6.69 9.52
C CYS A 15 28.56 -5.75 9.88
N MET A 16 28.83 -4.49 10.21
CA MET A 16 27.80 -3.52 10.56
C MET A 16 26.93 -3.13 9.35
N ALA A 17 27.52 -3.03 8.16
CA ALA A 17 26.79 -2.79 6.91
C ALA A 17 25.86 -3.96 6.54
N LEU A 18 26.28 -5.20 6.78
CA LEU A 18 25.46 -6.39 6.53
C LEU A 18 24.25 -6.50 7.49
N PHE A 19 24.40 -6.05 8.74
CA PHE A 19 23.31 -6.02 9.71
C PHE A 19 22.29 -4.90 9.46
N ALA A 20 22.70 -3.77 8.88
CA ALA A 20 21.80 -2.67 8.55
C ALA A 20 20.78 -3.05 7.46
N GLY A 21 21.14 -3.94 6.52
CA GLY A 21 20.27 -4.30 5.39
C GLY A 21 19.04 -5.14 5.76
N THR A 22 19.09 -5.92 6.85
CA THR A 22 17.99 -6.79 7.26
C THR A 22 17.11 -6.20 8.36
N ALA A 23 17.58 -5.16 9.06
CA ALA A 23 16.83 -4.49 10.13
C ALA A 23 15.70 -3.57 9.61
N PHE A 24 15.70 -3.22 8.32
CA PHE A 24 14.69 -2.36 7.68
C PHE A 24 13.85 -3.07 6.63
N ALA A 25 13.84 -4.41 6.60
CA ALA A 25 12.89 -5.17 5.81
C ALA A 25 11.53 -5.23 6.54
N GLU A 26 11.00 -4.07 6.92
CA GLU A 26 9.60 -3.95 7.32
C GLU A 26 8.80 -3.89 6.03
N ILE A 27 7.94 -4.87 5.81
CA ILE A 27 6.88 -4.76 4.81
C ILE A 27 6.00 -3.62 5.31
N ASP A 28 6.17 -2.45 4.74
CA ASP A 28 5.30 -1.31 5.01
C ASP A 28 3.93 -1.63 4.41
N VAL A 29 3.11 -2.31 5.21
CA VAL A 29 1.76 -2.76 4.84
C VAL A 29 0.90 -1.57 4.40
N ASN A 30 1.18 -0.37 4.89
CA ASN A 30 0.40 0.82 4.53
C ASN A 30 0.71 1.29 3.10
N ASN A 31 1.99 1.29 2.70
CA ASN A 31 2.35 1.61 1.31
C ASN A 31 1.69 0.65 0.30
N ASP A 32 1.58 -0.64 0.65
CA ASP A 32 0.95 -1.64 -0.22
C ASP A 32 -0.57 -1.39 -0.37
N VAL A 33 -1.26 -1.08 0.72
CA VAL A 33 -2.71 -0.81 0.68
C VAL A 33 -3.03 0.50 -0.06
N ASP A 34 -2.22 1.55 0.11
CA ASP A 34 -2.37 2.82 -0.62
C ASP A 34 -2.13 2.66 -2.13
N GLU A 35 -1.16 1.83 -2.51
CA GLU A 35 -0.89 1.50 -3.91
C GLU A 35 -2.05 0.72 -4.54
N MET A 36 -2.62 -0.25 -3.81
CA MET A 36 -3.82 -0.97 -4.24
C MET A 36 -5.03 -0.04 -4.38
N ALA A 37 -5.25 0.87 -3.42
CA ALA A 37 -6.34 1.85 -3.48
C ALA A 37 -6.20 2.75 -4.72
N THR A 38 -4.97 3.20 -5.01
CA THR A 38 -4.65 3.98 -6.21
C THR A 38 -4.90 3.19 -7.49
N ALA A 39 -4.52 1.91 -7.54
CA ALA A 39 -4.77 1.05 -8.69
C ALA A 39 -6.28 0.86 -8.94
N LEU A 40 -7.07 0.62 -7.89
CA LEU A 40 -8.52 0.50 -7.97
C LEU A 40 -9.19 1.81 -8.37
N ASN A 41 -8.64 2.96 -7.96
CA ASN A 41 -9.13 4.27 -8.39
C ASN A 41 -8.92 4.51 -9.89
N ARG A 42 -7.76 4.12 -10.43
CA ARG A 42 -7.49 4.18 -11.88
C ARG A 42 -8.48 3.35 -12.71
N LEU A 43 -8.99 2.26 -12.12
CA LEU A 43 -10.02 1.40 -12.72
C LEU A 43 -11.45 1.92 -12.48
N ASN A 44 -11.63 3.07 -11.84
CA ASN A 44 -12.91 3.63 -11.40
C ASN A 44 -13.70 2.72 -10.44
N ILE A 45 -13.04 1.76 -9.78
CA ILE A 45 -13.67 0.84 -8.83
C ILE A 45 -13.80 1.50 -7.46
N LEU A 46 -12.68 2.00 -6.93
CA LEU A 46 -12.63 2.72 -5.66
C LEU A 46 -12.65 4.22 -5.93
N GLN A 47 -13.54 4.95 -5.26
CA GLN A 47 -13.58 6.41 -5.34
C GLN A 47 -13.29 6.97 -3.97
N GLY A 48 -12.32 7.89 -3.89
CA GLY A 48 -12.04 8.62 -2.66
C GLY A 48 -13.13 9.63 -2.34
N GLY A 49 -13.17 10.05 -1.08
CA GLY A 49 -13.97 11.17 -0.62
C GLY A 49 -13.46 12.52 -1.14
N SER A 50 -14.08 13.59 -0.66
CA SER A 50 -13.70 14.97 -0.99
C SER A 50 -12.22 15.22 -0.64
N GLY A 51 -11.42 15.56 -1.65
CA GLY A 51 -9.99 15.88 -1.46
C GLY A 51 -9.01 14.77 -1.82
N GLY A 52 -9.47 13.63 -2.34
CA GLY A 52 -8.59 12.53 -2.79
C GLY A 52 -8.19 11.54 -1.70
N ASP A 53 -8.80 11.64 -0.52
CA ASP A 53 -8.66 10.67 0.56
C ASP A 53 -9.52 9.42 0.28
N TYR A 54 -8.92 8.23 0.31
CA TYR A 54 -9.63 6.96 0.12
C TYR A 54 -10.32 6.46 1.39
N MET A 55 -10.08 7.09 2.54
CA MET A 55 -10.70 6.78 3.84
C MET A 55 -10.52 5.30 4.23
N LEU A 56 -9.34 4.73 3.98
CA LEU A 56 -9.06 3.28 4.14
C LEU A 56 -9.24 2.78 5.58
N ASP A 57 -9.03 3.66 6.56
CA ASP A 57 -9.24 3.36 7.98
C ASP A 57 -10.70 3.50 8.43
N SER A 58 -11.57 4.05 7.58
CA SER A 58 -12.97 4.28 7.91
C SER A 58 -13.82 3.04 7.69
N GLN A 59 -14.85 2.88 8.51
CA GLN A 59 -15.80 1.79 8.32
C GLN A 59 -16.65 2.04 7.07
N LEU A 60 -16.68 1.04 6.18
CA LEU A 60 -17.47 1.09 4.97
C LEU A 60 -18.97 0.95 5.29
N GLU A 61 -19.78 1.89 4.82
CA GLU A 61 -21.24 1.77 4.88
C GLU A 61 -21.72 0.64 3.95
N ARG A 62 -22.90 0.05 4.25
CA ARG A 62 -23.48 -1.00 3.40
C ARG A 62 -23.72 -0.51 1.96
N SER A 63 -24.15 0.74 1.81
CA SER A 63 -24.34 1.44 0.52
C SER A 63 -23.04 1.52 -0.28
N GLN A 64 -21.95 1.93 0.38
CA GLN A 64 -20.61 2.04 -0.20
C GLN A 64 -20.06 0.67 -0.59
N ALA A 65 -20.24 -0.35 0.27
CA ALA A 65 -19.86 -1.73 -0.01
C ALA A 65 -20.55 -2.29 -1.27
N ILE A 66 -21.87 -2.12 -1.36
CA ILE A 66 -22.66 -2.57 -2.52
C ILE A 66 -22.20 -1.85 -3.78
N THR A 67 -21.95 -0.55 -3.71
CA THR A 67 -21.45 0.26 -4.84
C THR A 67 -20.10 -0.26 -5.33
N LEU A 68 -19.17 -0.53 -4.41
CA LEU A 68 -17.86 -1.12 -4.73
C LEU A 68 -18.00 -2.48 -5.44
N ILE A 69 -18.86 -3.36 -4.93
CA ILE A 69 -19.12 -4.68 -5.53
C ILE A 69 -19.69 -4.55 -6.94
N ILE A 70 -20.66 -3.66 -7.16
CA ILE A 70 -21.27 -3.45 -8.48
C ILE A 70 -20.22 -2.96 -9.50
N ARG A 71 -19.32 -2.07 -9.08
CA ARG A 71 -18.21 -1.59 -9.91
C ARG A 71 -17.20 -2.68 -10.22
N MET A 72 -16.83 -3.50 -9.23
CA MET A 72 -15.97 -4.68 -9.45
C MET A 72 -16.59 -5.67 -10.45
N LEU A 73 -17.92 -5.82 -10.44
CA LEU A 73 -18.64 -6.68 -11.39
C LEU A 73 -18.86 -6.04 -12.77
N GLY A 74 -18.50 -4.77 -12.96
CA GLY A 74 -18.75 -4.03 -14.20
C GLY A 74 -20.25 -3.82 -14.50
N LYS A 75 -21.13 -3.96 -13.49
CA LYS A 75 -22.59 -3.89 -13.64
C LYS A 75 -23.18 -2.52 -13.28
N GLU A 76 -22.35 -1.50 -13.11
CA GLU A 76 -22.78 -0.17 -12.69
C GLU A 76 -23.87 0.41 -13.61
N ARG A 77 -23.72 0.29 -14.93
CA ARG A 77 -24.75 0.72 -15.90
C ARG A 77 -26.05 -0.05 -15.78
N PHE A 78 -25.97 -1.36 -15.53
CA PHE A 78 -27.16 -2.20 -15.37
C PHE A 78 -27.97 -1.77 -14.16
N VAL A 79 -27.30 -1.51 -13.03
CA VAL A 79 -27.98 -1.07 -11.81
C VAL A 79 -28.57 0.33 -12.00
N GLN A 80 -27.84 1.27 -12.62
CA GLN A 80 -28.35 2.62 -12.89
C GLN A 80 -29.60 2.63 -13.81
N GLN A 81 -29.68 1.71 -14.77
CA GLN A 81 -30.83 1.60 -15.68
C GLN A 81 -32.06 0.92 -15.06
N ASN A 82 -31.88 0.23 -13.93
CA ASN A 82 -32.94 -0.48 -13.22
C ASN A 82 -33.10 0.05 -11.78
N ALA A 83 -32.59 1.25 -11.52
CA ALA A 83 -32.83 1.97 -10.28
C ALA A 83 -34.20 2.63 -10.40
N ASP A 84 -35.21 1.97 -9.84
CA ASP A 84 -36.58 2.49 -9.69
C ASP A 84 -36.64 3.65 -8.70
#